data_AF-X1CQX0-F1
#
_entry.id   AF-X1CQX0-F1
#
_cell.length_a   1.000
_cell.length_b   1.000
_cell.length_c   1.000
_cell.angle_alpha   90.00
_cell.angle_beta   90.00
_cell.angle_gamma   90.00
#
_symmetry.space_group_name_H-M   'P 1'
#
loop_
_entity.id
_entity.type
_entity.pdbx_description
1 polymer ?
#
loop_
_entity_poly.entity_id
_entity_poly.type
_entity_poly.pdbx_seq_one_letter_code
_entity_poly.pdbx_strand_id
1 'polypeptide(L)'
;MIKFSKIIDLFKNLIVVTERELSATEETIRSIGEFIVDKLNNIPERWDLLAFNNLCTAKYKRLDLEWALRDQPLMSNDQMENLIEIARTTGVRNPKWSGLTKKSETLDEKTNNEN
;
A
#
# COMPACT_ATOMS: atom_id res chain seq x y z
N MET A 1 14.53 28.64 16.99
CA MET A 1 14.04 27.54 17.85
C MET A 1 12.78 26.98 17.21
N ILE A 2 12.87 25.88 16.47
CA ILE A 2 11.70 25.23 15.87
C ILE A 2 10.93 24.61 17.04
N LYS A 3 9.70 25.09 17.31
CA LYS A 3 8.85 24.55 18.37
C LYS A 3 8.60 23.06 18.07
N PHE A 4 8.83 22.18 19.05
CA PHE A 4 8.56 20.74 18.96
C PHE A 4 7.17 20.41 18.39
N SER A 5 6.18 21.29 18.58
CA SER A 5 4.84 21.14 17.98
C SER A 5 4.86 21.09 16.45
N LYS A 6 5.73 21.85 15.78
CA LYS A 6 5.86 21.85 14.31
C LYS A 6 6.51 20.56 13.77
N ILE A 7 7.32 19.89 14.58
CA ILE A 7 7.90 18.58 14.22
C ILE A 7 6.82 17.50 14.31
N ILE A 8 5.96 17.53 15.34
CA ILE A 8 4.84 16.60 15.50
C ILE A 8 3.83 16.75 14.34
N ASP A 9 3.54 17.99 13.90
CA ASP A 9 2.66 18.24 12.76
C ASP A 9 3.17 17.62 11.44
N LEU A 10 4.50 17.48 11.28
CA LEU A 10 5.09 16.82 10.12
C LEU A 10 4.83 15.30 10.09
N PHE A 11 4.60 14.67 11.24
CA PHE A 11 4.36 13.23 11.38
C PHE A 11 2.87 12.85 11.38
N LYS A 12 1.95 13.83 11.34
CA LYS A 12 0.50 13.56 11.31
C LYS A 12 0.05 12.78 10.07
N ASN A 13 0.78 12.93 8.96
CA ASN A 13 0.51 12.28 7.68
C ASN A 13 1.67 11.35 7.30
N LEU A 14 1.88 10.28 8.05
CA LEU A 14 2.88 9.26 7.70
C LEU A 14 2.32 8.38 6.57
N ILE A 15 2.81 8.61 5.35
CA ILE A 15 2.56 7.74 4.20
C ILE A 15 3.67 6.70 4.19
N VAL A 16 3.33 5.42 4.37
CA VAL A 16 4.27 4.32 4.12
C VAL A 16 3.89 3.71 2.78
N VAL A 17 4.77 3.88 1.80
CA VAL A 17 4.58 3.35 0.45
C VAL A 17 4.88 1.85 0.45
N THR A 18 3.93 1.04 0.03
CA THR A 18 4.12 -0.40 -0.22
C THR A 18 4.64 -0.59 -1.65
N GLU A 19 5.97 -0.61 -1.84
CA GLU A 19 6.59 -1.03 -3.11
C GLU A 19 7.35 -2.36 -2.93
N ARG A 20 6.90 -3.40 -3.66
CA ARG A 20 7.42 -4.79 -3.81
C ARG A 20 6.88 -5.88 -2.87
N GLU A 21 7.05 -7.12 -3.35
CA GLU A 21 7.03 -8.41 -2.63
C GLU A 21 7.82 -8.46 -1.32
N LEU A 22 8.69 -7.48 -1.03
CA LEU A 22 9.39 -7.34 0.25
C LEU A 22 8.68 -6.40 1.25
N SER A 23 7.83 -5.48 0.78
CA SER A 23 7.15 -4.48 1.63
C SER A 23 5.68 -4.81 1.93
N ALA A 24 5.06 -5.58 1.05
CA ALA A 24 3.65 -5.99 1.14
C ALA A 24 3.48 -7.39 1.73
N THR A 25 4.50 -7.90 2.45
CA THR A 25 4.35 -9.13 3.23
C THR A 25 3.58 -8.82 4.50
N GLU A 26 2.86 -9.83 5.01
CA GLU A 26 2.20 -9.72 6.32
C GLU A 26 3.19 -9.30 7.42
N GLU A 27 4.38 -9.89 7.44
CA GLU A 27 5.44 -9.57 8.40
C GLU A 27 5.82 -8.09 8.36
N THR A 28 5.96 -7.51 7.16
CA THR A 28 6.33 -6.10 7.03
C THR A 28 5.21 -5.19 7.49
N ILE A 29 3.97 -5.46 7.07
CA ILE A 29 2.82 -4.66 7.52
C ILE A 29 2.66 -4.73 9.03
N ARG A 30 2.82 -5.92 9.62
CA ARG A 30 2.79 -6.11 11.07
C ARG A 30 3.89 -5.30 11.76
N SER A 31 5.13 -5.42 11.31
CA SER A 31 6.29 -4.73 11.89
C SER A 31 6.16 -3.20 11.82
N ILE A 32 5.64 -2.68 10.70
CA ILE A 32 5.43 -1.24 10.54
C ILE A 32 4.27 -0.75 11.42
N GLY A 33 3.17 -1.51 11.49
CA GLY A 33 2.06 -1.20 12.39
C GLY A 33 2.50 -1.16 13.86
N GLU A 34 3.22 -2.18 14.31
CA GLU A 34 3.82 -2.22 15.66
C GLU A 34 4.76 -1.05 15.91
N PHE A 35 5.60 -0.67 14.93
CA PHE A 35 6.45 0.52 15.05
C PHE A 35 5.63 1.81 15.23
N ILE A 36 4.55 2.00 14.48
CA ILE A 36 3.68 3.17 14.59
C ILE A 36 3.03 3.22 15.98
N VAL A 37 2.60 2.07 16.51
CA VAL A 37 1.98 1.97 17.83
C VAL A 37 3.02 2.21 18.93
N ASP A 38 4.12 1.46 18.92
CA ASP A 38 5.05 1.38 20.06
C ASP A 38 6.08 2.50 20.07
N LYS A 39 6.54 2.93 18.89
CA LYS A 39 7.62 3.94 18.78
C LYS A 39 7.07 5.32 18.50
N LEU A 40 5.97 5.40 17.74
CA LEU A 40 5.33 6.67 17.42
C LEU A 40 4.08 6.92 18.28
N ASN A 41 3.72 6.06 19.24
CA ASN A 41 2.57 6.24 20.12
C ASN A 41 1.26 6.55 19.37
N ASN A 42 1.07 5.98 18.18
CA ASN A 42 -0.07 6.30 17.31
C ASN A 42 -0.25 7.83 17.07
N ILE A 43 0.85 8.59 16.98
CA ILE A 43 0.84 10.02 16.65
C ILE A 43 0.20 10.28 15.26
N PRO A 44 0.49 9.50 14.20
CA PRO A 44 -0.15 9.71 12.90
C PRO A 44 -1.68 9.60 12.98
N GLU A 45 -2.39 10.47 12.25
CA GLU A 45 -3.85 10.49 12.23
C GLU A 45 -4.43 9.43 11.28
N ARG A 46 -3.62 9.00 10.30
CA ARG A 46 -3.94 7.99 9.30
C ARG A 46 -2.67 7.33 8.80
N TRP A 47 -2.75 6.03 8.53
CA TRP A 47 -1.73 5.29 7.79
C TRP A 47 -2.31 4.85 6.44
N ASP A 48 -1.83 5.45 5.35
CA ASP A 48 -2.24 5.08 3.99
C ASP A 48 -1.27 4.06 3.36
N LEU A 49 -1.80 2.90 3.01
CA LEU A 49 -1.16 1.89 2.17
C LEU A 49 -1.47 2.21 0.70
N LEU A 50 -0.44 2.43 -0.12
CA LEU A 50 -0.63 2.83 -1.51
C LEU A 50 -0.38 1.65 -2.44
N ALA A 51 -1.44 1.21 -3.14
CA ALA A 51 -1.33 0.12 -4.11
C ALA A 51 -0.31 0.48 -5.21
N PHE A 52 0.64 -0.42 -5.42
CA PHE A 52 1.63 -0.29 -6.48
C PHE A 52 0.95 -0.16 -7.85
N ASN A 53 1.48 0.73 -8.70
CA ASN A 53 1.05 0.84 -10.09
C ASN A 53 2.24 0.95 -11.05
N ASN A 54 2.07 0.39 -12.25
CA ASN A 54 3.09 0.34 -13.27
C ASN A 54 2.94 1.34 -14.42
N LEU A 55 2.26 2.45 -14.15
CA LEU A 55 1.96 3.49 -15.14
C LEU A 55 3.17 4.37 -15.51
N CYS A 56 4.26 4.30 -14.74
CA CYS A 56 5.45 5.13 -14.96
C CYS A 56 6.33 4.68 -16.13
N THR A 57 6.06 3.53 -16.75
CA THR A 57 6.87 2.96 -17.84
C THR A 57 7.20 3.98 -18.95
N ALA A 58 6.22 4.79 -19.36
CA ALA A 58 6.42 5.79 -20.41
C ALA A 58 7.43 6.89 -20.03
N LYS A 59 7.54 7.25 -18.75
CA LYS A 59 8.52 8.24 -18.27
C LYS A 59 9.94 7.69 -18.31
N TYR A 60 10.14 6.46 -17.84
CA TYR A 60 11.44 5.79 -17.86
C TYR A 60 11.94 5.59 -19.28
N LYS A 61 11.06 5.16 -20.20
CA LYS A 61 11.38 5.02 -21.62
C LYS A 61 11.87 6.32 -22.26
N ARG A 62 11.35 7.49 -21.85
CA ARG A 62 11.79 8.80 -22.36
C ARG A 62 13.18 9.21 -21.87
N LEU A 63 13.66 8.60 -20.79
CA LEU A 63 14.99 8.82 -20.24
C LEU A 63 16.00 7.76 -20.71
N ASP A 64 15.60 6.89 -21.64
CA ASP A 64 16.38 5.72 -22.07
C ASP A 64 16.78 4.81 -20.89
N LEU A 65 15.89 4.73 -19.90
CA LEU A 65 16.05 3.89 -18.71
C LEU A 65 15.10 2.70 -18.78
N GLU A 66 15.64 1.51 -18.46
CA GLU A 66 14.84 0.33 -18.20
C GLU A 66 14.20 0.43 -16.81
N TRP A 67 12.91 0.14 -16.74
CA TRP A 67 12.18 0.12 -15.48
C TRP A 67 11.87 -1.32 -15.08
N ALA A 68 12.57 -1.81 -14.06
CA ALA A 68 12.53 -3.22 -13.66
C ALA A 68 11.15 -3.73 -13.21
N LEU A 69 10.24 -2.84 -12.81
CA LEU A 69 8.90 -3.19 -12.32
C LEU A 69 7.81 -2.98 -13.38
N ARG A 70 8.18 -2.76 -14.65
CA ARG A 70 7.24 -2.49 -15.74
C ARG A 70 6.23 -3.61 -15.98
N ASP A 71 6.67 -4.85 -15.87
CA ASP A 71 5.83 -6.03 -16.10
C ASP A 71 5.22 -6.57 -14.80
N GLN A 72 5.45 -5.90 -13.67
CA GLN A 72 4.87 -6.31 -12.39
C GLN A 72 3.34 -6.05 -12.42
N PRO A 73 2.52 -7.07 -12.12
CA PRO A 73 1.07 -6.91 -12.13
C PRO A 73 0.59 -5.98 -11.01
N LEU A 74 -0.53 -5.30 -11.25
CA LEU A 74 -1.25 -4.57 -10.20
C LEU A 74 -1.75 -5.53 -9.12
N MET A 75 -1.79 -5.06 -7.88
CA MET A 75 -2.41 -5.79 -6.78
C MET A 75 -3.92 -5.89 -7.00
N SER A 76 -4.55 -6.98 -6.55
CA SER A 76 -6.01 -7.07 -6.51
C SER A 76 -6.57 -6.28 -5.33
N ASN A 77 -7.87 -6.00 -5.38
CA ASN A 77 -8.59 -5.41 -4.27
C ASN A 77 -8.47 -6.29 -3.00
N ASP A 78 -8.69 -7.61 -3.15
CA ASP A 78 -8.61 -8.57 -2.04
C ASP A 78 -7.23 -8.60 -1.37
N GLN A 79 -6.15 -8.47 -2.17
CA GLN A 79 -4.79 -8.37 -1.63
C GLN A 79 -4.63 -7.11 -0.78
N MET A 80 -5.13 -5.96 -1.24
CA MET A 80 -5.05 -4.71 -0.48
C MET A 80 -5.89 -4.76 0.80
N GLU A 81 -7.09 -5.32 0.74
CA GLU A 81 -7.95 -5.49 1.92
C GLU A 81 -7.33 -6.43 2.97
N ASN A 82 -6.70 -7.52 2.53
CA ASN A 82 -5.97 -8.42 3.43
C ASN A 82 -4.85 -7.70 4.20
N LEU A 83 -4.03 -6.89 3.50
CA LEU A 83 -2.97 -6.11 4.15
C LEU A 83 -3.52 -5.10 5.14
N ILE A 84 -4.65 -4.48 4.82
CA ILE A 84 -5.30 -3.54 5.74
C ILE A 84 -5.84 -4.24 6.98
N GLU A 85 -6.35 -5.46 6.84
CA GLU A 85 -6.77 -6.24 8.00
C GLU A 85 -5.59 -6.57 8.91
N ILE A 86 -4.46 -7.01 8.33
CA ILE A 86 -3.21 -7.21 9.08
C ILE A 86 -2.81 -5.94 9.81
N ALA A 87 -2.81 -4.78 9.13
CA ALA A 87 -2.50 -3.50 9.74
C ALA A 87 -3.42 -3.21 10.94
N ARG A 88 -4.74 -3.44 10.82
CA ARG A 88 -5.69 -3.26 11.93
C ARG A 88 -5.35 -4.14 13.13
N THR A 89 -4.88 -5.37 12.92
CA THR A 89 -4.52 -6.27 14.03
C THR A 89 -3.39 -5.73 14.92
N THR A 90 -2.57 -4.81 14.40
CA THR A 90 -1.47 -4.19 15.16
C THR A 90 -1.95 -3.12 16.15
N GLY A 91 -3.20 -2.65 16.05
CA GLY A 91 -3.71 -1.54 16.87
C GLY A 91 -3.37 -0.14 16.34
N VAL A 92 -2.88 -0.05 15.10
CA VAL A 92 -2.60 1.23 14.44
C VAL A 92 -3.88 2.04 14.21
N ARG A 93 -3.79 3.36 14.36
CA ARG A 93 -4.93 4.26 14.14
C ARG A 93 -5.23 4.42 12.64
N ASN A 94 -6.49 4.15 12.27
CA ASN A 94 -7.06 4.49 10.96
C ASN A 94 -6.22 4.04 9.74
N PRO A 95 -5.90 2.74 9.59
CA PRO A 95 -5.28 2.25 8.37
C PRO A 95 -6.27 2.31 7.20
N LYS A 96 -5.82 2.84 6.07
CA LYS A 96 -6.58 2.95 4.82
C LYS A 96 -5.70 2.53 3.66
N TRP A 97 -6.32 2.12 2.56
CA TRP A 97 -5.59 1.92 1.32
C TRP A 97 -6.22 2.70 0.17
N SER A 98 -5.38 3.04 -0.80
CA SER A 98 -5.83 3.67 -2.05
C SER A 98 -4.90 3.30 -3.20
N GLY A 99 -5.36 3.47 -4.44
CA GLY A 99 -4.57 3.22 -5.64
C GLY A 99 -5.28 2.33 -6.64
N LEU A 100 -4.60 2.03 -7.73
CA LEU A 100 -5.13 1.21 -8.81
C LEU A 100 -4.99 -0.27 -8.49
N THR A 101 -6.07 -1.02 -8.65
CA THR A 101 -6.08 -2.47 -8.49
C THR A 101 -6.57 -3.16 -9.75
N LYS A 102 -6.09 -4.38 -9.99
CA LYS A 102 -6.72 -5.25 -10.97
C LYS A 102 -8.08 -5.75 -10.46
N LYS A 103 -8.99 -6.05 -11.39
CA LYS A 103 -10.29 -6.67 -11.09
C LYS A 103 -10.04 -8.05 -10.46
N SER A 104 -10.80 -8.42 -9.43
CA SER A 104 -10.83 -9.80 -8.94
C SER A 104 -11.47 -10.68 -10.01
N GLU A 105 -10.91 -11.88 -10.22
CA GLU A 105 -11.52 -12.88 -11.09
C GLU A 105 -12.74 -13.46 -10.35
N THR A 106 -13.92 -12.86 -10.53
CA THR A 106 -15.17 -13.55 -10.22
C THR A 106 -15.42 -14.61 -11.30
N LEU A 107 -15.89 -15.80 -10.87
CA LEU A 107 -16.20 -16.98 -11.69
C LEU A 107 -17.39 -16.77 -12.65
N ASP A 108 -17.46 -15.63 -13.34
CA ASP A 108 -18.59 -15.24 -14.19
C ASP A 108 -18.38 -15.61 -15.68
N GLU A 109 -17.63 -16.68 -15.96
CA GLU A 109 -17.53 -17.27 -17.30
C GLU A 109 -17.69 -18.81 -17.25
N LYS A 110 -18.82 -19.29 -16.72
CA LYS A 110 -19.37 -20.61 -17.08
C LYS A 110 -20.89 -20.55 -17.23
N THR A 111 -21.38 -19.67 -18.08
CA THR A 111 -22.71 -19.83 -18.69
C THR A 111 -22.72 -19.09 -20.02
N ASN A 112 -22.23 -19.76 -21.06
CA ASN A 112 -22.72 -19.67 -22.43
C ASN A 112 -21.77 -20.46 -23.33
N ASN A 113 -22.10 -21.73 -23.51
CA ASN A 113 -22.06 -22.42 -24.79
C ASN A 113 -22.91 -23.68 -24.64
N GLU A 114 -24.22 -23.48 -24.72
CA GLU A 114 -25.08 -24.47 -25.35
C GLU A 114 -24.72 -24.48 -26.85
N ASN A 115 -24.28 -25.64 -27.33
CA ASN A 115 -24.53 -26.15 -28.68
C ASN A 115 -24.28 -27.66 -28.65
#